data_AF-A0AA88GCY2-F1
#
_entry.id   AF-A0AA88GCY2-F1
#
_cell.length_a   1.000
_cell.length_b   1.000
_cell.length_c   1.000
_cell.angle_alpha   90.00
_cell.angle_beta   90.00
_cell.angle_gamma   90.00
#
_symmetry.space_group_name_H-M   'P 1'
#
loop_
_entity.id
_entity.type
_entity.pdbx_description
1 polymer ?
#
loop_
_entity_poly.entity_id
_entity_poly.type
_entity_poly.pdbx_seq_one_letter_code
_entity_poly.pdbx_strand_id
1 'polypeptide(L)'
;MCMGEIQSPVFLFAYGSLIWRAGFPYESSFTGFIKGFRRRFWLQDTFHRGDAKQPGRTLTIVKEEDYNQIIQNNLEEGISEDVINQRFIVNDCSCQHQNFFKRNVSTHSIHEKDNNNNETDTRVWGTCYKIPFEHAEKVIKDLDYRELVAGYRKTYVSVYVSDSIVACRKAIVYYYDPFEKRVGASTSTPFVGPENLCCTAKHIARSFGLSGPNRDYLYRLHEHLPMSDKYIDNLVECVRSIESHYPMNNSIQAVLRTEEFKGTIFIDQGATSALSQRCKNLLACGIRQVCGEFEPDDIVVVVDCHTNKVVAKGFSNFSSCDIRKIQGKNSKTICQELNQRTQPVLNLSIPSQTPHEVVSKSRMILL
;
A
#
# COMPACT_ATOMS: atom_id res chain seq x y z
N MET A 1 35.42 38.20 -13.84
CA MET A 1 34.78 37.04 -14.47
C MET A 1 34.28 36.14 -13.35
N CYS A 2 33.00 36.20 -13.02
CA CYS A 2 32.40 35.28 -12.05
C CYS A 2 32.38 33.89 -12.67
N MET A 3 32.97 32.91 -11.98
CA MET A 3 32.81 31.50 -12.34
C MET A 3 31.33 31.14 -12.18
N GLY A 4 30.64 30.91 -13.29
CA GLY A 4 29.26 30.45 -13.28
C GLY A 4 29.19 29.10 -12.58
N GLU A 5 28.38 29.00 -11.53
CA GLU A 5 28.02 27.72 -10.94
C GLU A 5 27.46 26.83 -12.06
N ILE A 6 28.06 25.66 -12.26
CA ILE A 6 27.60 24.71 -13.28
C ILE A 6 26.24 24.18 -12.81
N GLN A 7 25.19 24.78 -13.34
CA GLN A 7 23.80 24.37 -13.15
C GLN A 7 23.60 22.99 -13.80
N SER A 8 23.71 21.93 -13.00
CA SER A 8 23.63 20.55 -13.48
C SER A 8 22.31 19.87 -13.06
N PRO A 9 21.73 19.02 -13.91
CA PRO A 9 20.54 18.27 -13.56
C PRO A 9 20.85 17.24 -12.47
N VAL A 10 19.84 16.92 -11.66
CA VAL A 10 19.92 15.87 -10.63
C VAL A 10 19.23 14.62 -11.15
N PHE A 11 19.83 13.46 -10.90
CA PHE A 11 19.22 12.18 -11.24
C PHE A 11 18.67 11.50 -9.99
N LEU A 12 17.47 10.94 -10.06
CA LEU A 12 16.82 10.19 -8.98
C LEU A 12 16.49 8.78 -9.45
N PHE A 13 16.92 7.76 -8.70
CA PHE A 13 16.61 6.37 -8.97
C PHE A 13 15.42 5.89 -8.13
N ALA A 14 14.35 5.49 -8.81
CA ALA A 14 13.12 4.97 -8.24
C ALA A 14 13.07 3.44 -8.34
N TYR A 15 12.87 2.76 -7.21
CA TYR A 15 12.73 1.30 -7.15
C TYR A 15 11.37 0.83 -6.60
N GLY A 16 10.51 1.75 -6.14
CA GLY A 16 9.20 1.49 -5.54
C GLY A 16 8.10 2.35 -6.19
N SER A 17 7.21 2.95 -5.39
CA SER A 17 6.05 3.73 -5.90
C SER A 17 6.38 4.83 -6.90
N LEU A 18 7.58 5.40 -6.81
CA LEU A 18 8.03 6.44 -7.73
C LEU A 18 8.15 5.93 -9.18
N ILE A 19 8.24 4.62 -9.42
CA ILE A 19 8.29 4.04 -10.78
C ILE A 19 7.02 4.40 -11.58
N TRP A 20 5.83 4.35 -10.96
CA TRP A 20 4.56 4.67 -11.64
C TRP A 20 3.97 6.01 -11.21
N ARG A 21 4.44 6.58 -10.09
CA ARG A 21 3.97 7.84 -9.54
C ARG A 21 5.14 8.70 -9.09
N ALA A 22 5.80 9.34 -10.04
CA ALA A 22 6.90 10.27 -9.77
C ALA A 22 6.47 11.39 -8.80
N GLY A 23 5.38 12.10 -9.11
CA GLY A 23 4.85 13.15 -8.23
C GLY A 23 5.69 14.43 -8.16
N PHE A 24 6.61 14.61 -9.12
CA PHE A 24 7.45 15.80 -9.28
C PHE A 24 7.75 16.05 -10.76
N PRO A 25 8.12 17.28 -11.16
CA PRO A 25 8.53 17.58 -12.53
C PRO A 25 9.89 16.94 -12.86
N TYR A 26 10.02 16.36 -14.06
CA TYR A 26 11.25 15.81 -14.59
C TYR A 26 11.32 16.03 -16.11
N GLU A 27 12.53 16.09 -16.65
CA GLU A 27 12.79 16.34 -18.09
C GLU A 27 12.70 15.05 -18.91
N SER A 28 13.27 13.96 -18.39
CA SER A 28 13.23 12.64 -19.02
C SER A 28 13.41 11.52 -18.00
N SER A 29 13.07 10.30 -18.38
CA SER A 29 13.28 9.11 -17.55
C SER A 29 13.72 7.92 -18.40
N PHE A 30 14.51 7.02 -17.82
CA PHE A 30 14.92 5.78 -18.46
C PHE A 30 14.94 4.61 -17.49
N THR A 31 14.72 3.41 -18.02
CA THR A 31 14.85 2.16 -17.26
C THR A 31 16.33 1.84 -17.04
N GLY A 32 16.69 1.45 -15.82
CA GLY A 32 18.02 0.98 -15.48
C GLY A 32 18.02 0.16 -14.20
N PHE A 33 19.20 -0.23 -13.75
CA PHE A 33 19.36 -0.94 -12.49
C PHE A 33 20.54 -0.42 -11.69
N ILE A 34 20.53 -0.72 -10.39
CA ILE A 34 21.63 -0.49 -9.45
C ILE A 34 22.15 -1.82 -8.94
N LYS A 35 23.42 -1.85 -8.49
CA LYS A 35 24.10 -3.03 -7.96
C LYS A 35 24.34 -2.93 -6.46
N GLY A 36 24.48 -4.06 -5.78
CA GLY A 36 24.84 -4.12 -4.35
C GLY A 36 23.66 -3.86 -3.41
N PHE A 37 22.43 -4.05 -3.89
CA PHE A 37 21.21 -3.89 -3.12
C PHE A 37 20.25 -5.05 -3.41
N ARG A 38 19.38 -5.33 -2.44
CA ARG A 38 18.25 -6.26 -2.57
C ARG A 38 16.95 -5.56 -2.24
N ARG A 39 15.98 -5.72 -3.13
CA ARG A 39 14.60 -5.25 -2.92
C ARG A 39 13.87 -6.17 -1.95
N ARG A 40 13.24 -5.62 -0.89
CA ARG A 40 12.45 -6.38 0.09
C ARG A 40 11.22 -5.59 0.60
N PHE A 41 10.13 -6.30 0.85
CA PHE A 41 8.93 -5.78 1.53
C PHE A 41 9.10 -5.84 3.07
N TRP A 42 10.18 -5.24 3.58
CA TRP A 42 10.59 -5.34 4.99
C TRP A 42 10.38 -4.05 5.80
N LEU A 43 9.55 -3.15 5.30
CA LEU A 43 9.09 -2.00 6.07
C LEU A 43 7.63 -2.16 6.44
N GLN A 44 7.31 -1.98 7.73
CA GLN A 44 5.93 -1.85 8.16
C GLN A 44 5.39 -0.45 7.87
N ASP A 45 4.15 -0.40 7.40
CA ASP A 45 3.42 0.83 7.13
C ASP A 45 2.09 0.82 7.89
N THR A 46 1.96 1.70 8.88
CA THR A 46 0.80 1.80 9.77
C THR A 46 -0.16 2.91 9.36
N PHE A 47 0.03 3.50 8.16
CA PHE A 47 -0.79 4.63 7.72
C PHE A 47 -1.28 4.52 6.27
N HIS A 48 -0.38 4.33 5.30
CA HIS A 48 -0.77 4.36 3.88
C HIS A 48 -1.31 3.01 3.40
N ARG A 49 -0.68 1.91 3.80
CA ARG A 49 -1.03 0.54 3.38
C ARG A 49 -1.42 -0.38 4.53
N GLY A 50 -1.52 0.15 5.74
CA GLY A 50 -1.99 -0.55 6.93
C GLY A 50 -2.46 0.44 7.99
N ASP A 51 -2.73 -0.09 9.17
CA ASP A 51 -3.06 0.68 10.38
C ASP A 51 -2.22 0.21 11.58
N ALA A 52 -2.41 0.82 12.75
CA ALA A 52 -1.67 0.48 13.96
C ALA A 52 -1.89 -0.97 14.47
N LYS A 53 -3.03 -1.59 14.18
CA LYS A 53 -3.37 -2.97 14.56
C LYS A 53 -2.94 -3.98 13.50
N GLN A 54 -3.07 -3.61 12.22
CA GLN A 54 -2.78 -4.44 11.06
C GLN A 54 -1.85 -3.67 10.11
N PRO A 55 -0.55 -3.55 10.45
CA PRO A 55 0.40 -2.84 9.61
C PRO A 55 0.57 -3.53 8.26
N GLY A 56 0.76 -2.71 7.24
CA GLY A 56 1.16 -3.14 5.91
C GLY A 56 2.62 -3.58 5.85
N ARG A 57 3.02 -4.03 4.67
CA ARG A 57 4.39 -4.20 4.23
C ARG A 57 4.62 -3.35 2.99
N THR A 58 5.61 -2.47 3.05
CA THR A 58 6.05 -1.63 1.94
C THR A 58 7.51 -1.92 1.59
N LEU A 59 7.90 -1.43 0.43
CA LEU A 59 9.18 -1.75 -0.18
C LEU A 59 10.32 -0.92 0.40
N THR A 60 11.47 -1.56 0.56
CA THR A 60 12.77 -0.90 0.67
C THR A 60 13.79 -1.63 -0.20
N ILE A 61 14.95 -1.01 -0.38
CA ILE A 61 16.18 -1.71 -0.75
C ILE A 61 17.09 -1.79 0.47
N VAL A 62 17.72 -2.94 0.66
CA VAL A 62 18.72 -3.20 1.70
C VAL A 62 20.05 -3.40 0.98
N LYS A 63 21.15 -2.85 1.49
CA LYS A 63 22.46 -3.13 0.91
C LYS A 63 22.78 -4.63 1.02
N GLU A 64 23.57 -5.14 0.09
CA GLU A 64 23.97 -6.55 0.09
C GLU A 64 24.69 -6.94 1.39
N GLU A 65 25.63 -6.09 1.85
CA GLU A 65 26.36 -6.26 3.12
C GLU A 65 25.40 -6.36 4.31
N ASP A 66 24.44 -5.44 4.39
CA ASP A 66 23.48 -5.38 5.48
C ASP A 66 22.53 -6.57 5.45
N TYR A 67 22.09 -6.97 4.26
CA TYR A 67 21.25 -8.14 4.07
C TYR A 67 21.96 -9.40 4.58
N ASN A 68 23.21 -9.62 4.17
CA ASN A 68 23.99 -10.78 4.58
C ASN A 68 24.20 -10.81 6.09
N GLN A 69 24.48 -9.66 6.71
CA GLN A 69 24.60 -9.55 8.16
C GLN A 69 23.27 -9.84 8.88
N ILE A 70 22.15 -9.29 8.41
CA ILE A 70 20.82 -9.57 8.95
C ILE A 70 20.53 -11.05 8.89
N ILE A 71 20.78 -11.68 7.74
CA ILE A 71 20.59 -13.10 7.57
C ILE A 71 21.44 -13.87 8.57
N GLN A 72 22.76 -13.65 8.60
CA GLN A 72 23.69 -14.37 9.45
C GLN A 72 23.34 -14.27 10.94
N ASN A 73 22.87 -13.11 11.40
CA ASN A 73 22.43 -12.90 12.79
C ASN A 73 21.15 -13.67 13.15
N ASN A 74 20.35 -14.09 12.16
CA ASN A 74 19.08 -14.81 12.35
C ASN A 74 19.19 -16.30 12.03
N LEU A 75 20.39 -16.82 11.74
CA LEU A 75 20.62 -18.25 11.54
C LEU A 75 20.81 -18.95 12.88
N GLU A 76 20.02 -20.00 13.11
CA GLU A 76 20.33 -21.00 14.13
C GLU A 76 21.60 -21.77 13.71
N GLU A 77 22.45 -22.16 14.68
CA GLU A 77 23.65 -22.95 14.42
C GLU A 77 23.31 -24.20 13.59
N GLY A 78 23.81 -24.28 12.34
CA GLY A 78 23.75 -25.50 11.52
C GLY A 78 22.98 -25.43 10.20
N ILE A 79 22.39 -24.29 9.81
CA ILE A 79 21.77 -24.13 8.46
C ILE A 79 22.80 -23.57 7.48
N SER A 80 23.07 -24.26 6.36
CA SER A 80 24.06 -23.78 5.38
C SER A 80 23.57 -22.55 4.60
N GLU A 81 24.51 -21.63 4.35
CA GLU A 81 24.32 -20.34 3.65
C GLU A 81 23.63 -20.49 2.28
N ASP A 82 23.87 -21.62 1.59
CA ASP A 82 23.26 -21.96 0.29
C ASP A 82 21.74 -22.23 0.38
N VAL A 83 21.27 -22.81 1.49
CA VAL A 83 19.83 -23.10 1.69
C VAL A 83 19.02 -21.81 1.86
N ILE A 84 19.67 -20.79 2.38
CA ILE A 84 19.10 -19.51 2.78
C ILE A 84 19.04 -18.53 1.61
N ASN A 85 20.11 -18.47 0.82
CA ASN A 85 20.18 -17.59 -0.34
C ASN A 85 19.24 -18.02 -1.47
N GLN A 86 18.87 -19.31 -1.52
CA GLN A 86 17.98 -19.86 -2.54
C GLN A 86 16.53 -20.08 -2.06
N ARG A 87 16.24 -19.99 -0.75
CA ARG A 87 14.88 -20.13 -0.19
C ARG A 87 14.55 -18.95 0.71
N PHE A 88 13.99 -17.88 0.13
CA PHE A 88 13.54 -16.64 0.78
C PHE A 88 12.97 -16.86 2.22
N ILE A 89 13.82 -16.64 3.23
CA ILE A 89 13.88 -17.40 4.50
C ILE A 89 12.68 -17.21 5.45
N VAL A 90 11.97 -18.31 5.74
CA VAL A 90 11.90 -19.10 7.00
C VAL A 90 10.75 -20.08 6.80
N ASN A 91 11.06 -21.37 6.79
CA ASN A 91 10.15 -22.50 6.59
C ASN A 91 9.33 -22.87 7.86
N ASP A 92 9.08 -21.92 8.76
CA ASP A 92 8.35 -22.17 10.02
C ASP A 92 7.04 -21.41 10.10
N CYS A 93 6.39 -21.17 8.96
CA CYS A 93 4.97 -20.88 9.00
C CYS A 93 4.20 -22.19 9.02
N SER A 94 3.63 -22.57 10.17
CA SER A 94 2.67 -23.69 10.31
C SER A 94 1.40 -23.56 9.44
N CYS A 95 1.33 -22.56 8.57
CA CYS A 95 0.22 -22.33 7.69
C CYS A 95 0.17 -23.33 6.52
N GLN A 96 -1.06 -23.72 6.17
CA GLN A 96 -1.37 -24.62 5.06
C GLN A 96 -0.73 -24.19 3.71
N HIS A 97 -0.43 -22.90 3.54
CA HIS A 97 0.24 -22.36 2.35
C HIS A 97 1.69 -22.82 2.18
N GLN A 98 2.41 -23.15 3.25
CA GLN A 98 3.81 -23.60 3.14
C GLN A 98 3.92 -24.93 2.38
N ASN A 99 2.96 -25.84 2.59
CA ASN A 99 2.89 -27.11 1.86
C ASN A 99 2.51 -26.92 0.38
N PHE A 100 1.81 -25.84 0.03
CA PHE A 100 1.52 -25.46 -1.36
C PHE A 100 2.79 -24.96 -2.05
N PHE A 101 3.58 -24.10 -1.41
CA PHE A 101 4.88 -23.65 -1.96
C PHE A 101 5.88 -24.79 -2.08
N LYS A 102 5.92 -25.73 -1.14
CA LYS A 102 6.77 -26.94 -1.25
C LYS A 102 6.39 -27.85 -2.43
N ARG A 103 5.14 -27.79 -2.91
CA ARG A 103 4.64 -28.64 -4.02
C ARG A 103 4.71 -27.97 -5.39
N ASN A 104 4.47 -26.67 -5.47
CA ASN A 104 4.38 -25.93 -6.75
C ASN A 104 5.65 -25.17 -7.12
N VAL A 105 6.56 -24.90 -6.16
CA VAL A 105 7.94 -24.56 -6.51
C VAL A 105 8.60 -25.88 -6.90
N SER A 106 8.45 -26.23 -8.18
CA SER A 106 9.13 -27.37 -8.78
C SER A 106 10.60 -27.32 -8.39
N THR A 107 11.08 -28.36 -7.74
CA THR A 107 12.49 -28.69 -7.46
C THR A 107 13.30 -28.93 -8.76
N HIS A 108 12.93 -28.27 -9.87
CA HIS A 108 13.41 -28.54 -11.22
C HIS A 108 13.90 -27.31 -11.99
N SER A 109 14.18 -26.17 -11.34
CA SER A 109 15.02 -25.10 -11.93
C SER A 109 15.53 -24.11 -10.88
N ILE A 110 16.24 -24.56 -9.85
CA ILE A 110 17.17 -23.68 -9.10
C ILE A 110 18.41 -24.49 -8.70
N HIS A 111 19.02 -25.17 -9.67
CA HIS A 111 20.45 -25.39 -9.65
C HIS A 111 21.05 -24.25 -10.50
N GLU A 112 21.13 -23.04 -9.94
CA GLU A 112 22.29 -22.21 -10.28
C GLU A 112 23.47 -22.88 -9.57
N LYS A 113 24.02 -23.93 -10.20
CA LYS A 113 25.46 -24.08 -10.18
C LYS A 113 26.00 -22.93 -11.01
N ASP A 114 26.02 -21.73 -10.46
CA ASP A 114 26.99 -20.74 -10.88
C ASP A 114 28.33 -21.25 -10.38
N ASN A 115 28.92 -22.15 -11.17
CA ASN A 115 30.28 -22.64 -11.03
C ASN A 115 31.33 -21.55 -11.33
N ASN A 116 30.97 -20.27 -11.22
CA ASN A 116 31.87 -19.14 -11.40
C ASN A 116 31.90 -18.32 -10.10
N ASN A 117 33.04 -18.40 -9.42
CA ASN A 117 33.46 -17.60 -8.27
C ASN A 117 33.58 -16.09 -8.60
N ASN A 118 32.56 -15.45 -9.17
CA ASN A 118 32.58 -14.02 -9.46
C ASN A 118 31.31 -13.37 -8.89
N GLU A 119 31.48 -12.74 -7.73
CA GLU A 119 30.71 -11.61 -7.18
C GLU A 119 29.21 -11.55 -7.56
N THR A 120 28.35 -11.89 -6.59
CA THR A 120 26.87 -11.82 -6.66
C THR A 120 26.38 -10.52 -7.31
N ASP A 121 26.08 -10.54 -8.61
CA ASP A 121 25.59 -9.38 -9.36
C ASP A 121 24.11 -9.11 -9.00
N THR A 122 23.86 -8.69 -7.77
CA THR A 122 22.51 -8.36 -7.30
C THR A 122 22.05 -7.05 -7.91
N ARG A 123 21.07 -7.16 -8.81
CA ARG A 123 20.51 -6.03 -9.57
C ARG A 123 19.15 -5.65 -9.02
N VAL A 124 18.94 -4.36 -8.77
CA VAL A 124 17.60 -3.80 -8.53
C VAL A 124 17.21 -2.94 -9.73
N TRP A 125 16.27 -3.42 -10.51
CA TRP A 125 15.71 -2.69 -11.66
C TRP A 125 14.74 -1.61 -11.23
N GLY A 126 14.77 -0.46 -11.90
CA GLY A 126 13.95 0.69 -11.58
C GLY A 126 13.96 1.74 -12.68
N THR A 127 13.46 2.93 -12.34
CA THR A 127 13.40 4.08 -13.25
C THR A 127 14.32 5.18 -12.75
N CYS A 128 15.17 5.70 -13.63
CA CYS A 128 16.02 6.85 -13.34
C CYS A 128 15.41 8.11 -13.98
N TYR A 129 15.10 9.11 -13.16
CA TYR A 129 14.53 10.40 -13.57
C TYR A 129 15.62 11.46 -13.66
N LYS A 130 15.64 12.22 -14.76
CA LYS A 130 16.45 13.45 -14.92
C LYS A 130 15.61 14.65 -14.50
N ILE A 131 15.98 15.27 -13.38
CA ILE A 131 15.32 16.46 -12.85
C ILE A 131 16.15 17.69 -13.30
N PRO A 132 15.53 18.66 -14.00
CA PRO A 132 16.25 19.85 -14.45
C PRO A 132 16.70 20.69 -13.25
N PHE A 133 17.82 21.40 -13.39
CA PHE A 133 18.44 22.17 -12.31
C PHE A 133 17.46 23.13 -11.62
N GLU A 134 16.60 23.80 -12.39
CA GLU A 134 15.58 24.75 -11.92
C GLU A 134 14.56 24.15 -10.94
N HIS A 135 14.39 22.83 -10.95
CA HIS A 135 13.47 22.11 -10.07
C HIS A 135 14.18 21.22 -9.05
N ALA A 136 15.48 20.96 -9.23
CA ALA A 136 16.24 20.00 -8.46
C ALA A 136 16.20 20.29 -6.95
N GLU A 137 16.44 21.54 -6.54
CA GLU A 137 16.46 21.91 -5.12
C GLU A 137 15.10 21.65 -4.45
N LYS A 138 14.02 22.12 -5.07
CA LYS A 138 12.66 21.93 -4.55
C LYS A 138 12.28 20.46 -4.47
N VAL A 139 12.50 19.70 -5.55
CA VAL A 139 12.13 18.28 -5.61
C VAL A 139 12.89 17.46 -4.57
N ILE A 140 14.21 17.68 -4.42
CA ILE A 140 15.00 16.97 -3.42
C ILE A 140 14.59 17.37 -2.00
N LYS A 141 14.26 18.65 -1.76
CA LYS A 141 13.76 19.10 -0.45
C LYS A 141 12.43 18.46 -0.08
N ASP A 142 11.48 18.39 -1.02
CA ASP A 142 10.18 17.76 -0.81
C ASP A 142 10.31 16.25 -0.58
N LEU A 143 11.20 15.58 -1.33
CA LEU A 143 11.52 14.16 -1.13
C LEU A 143 12.25 13.91 0.19
N ASP A 144 13.20 14.77 0.57
CA ASP A 144 13.89 14.68 1.85
C ASP A 144 12.89 14.79 3.02
N TYR A 145 11.95 15.74 2.96
CA TYR A 145 10.90 15.85 3.98
C TYR A 145 10.04 14.58 4.05
N ARG A 146 9.64 14.03 2.90
CA ARG A 146 8.81 12.82 2.82
C ARG A 146 9.54 11.57 3.33
N GLU A 147 10.76 11.34 2.86
CA GLU A 147 11.46 10.07 3.03
C GLU A 147 12.31 10.03 4.31
N LEU A 148 12.95 11.15 4.69
CA LEU A 148 13.78 11.19 5.92
C LEU A 148 12.90 11.18 7.18
N VAL A 149 11.71 11.78 7.15
CA VAL A 149 10.74 11.69 8.26
C VAL A 149 10.24 10.25 8.43
N ALA A 150 10.06 9.52 7.33
CA ALA A 150 9.75 8.09 7.36
C ALA A 150 10.96 7.22 7.79
N GLY A 151 12.16 7.81 7.84
CA GLY A 151 13.39 7.18 8.32
C GLY A 151 14.20 6.49 7.24
N TYR A 152 13.99 6.83 5.97
CA TYR A 152 14.94 6.48 4.92
C TYR A 152 16.20 7.35 5.01
N ARG A 153 17.26 6.90 4.36
CA ARG A 153 18.52 7.58 4.15
C ARG A 153 18.72 7.85 2.67
N LYS A 154 19.46 8.89 2.36
CA LYS A 154 19.81 9.29 1.00
C LYS A 154 21.26 8.90 0.69
N THR A 155 21.51 8.27 -0.45
CA THR A 155 22.85 8.00 -0.96
C THR A 155 22.93 8.17 -2.47
N TYR A 156 24.14 8.14 -3.02
CA TYR A 156 24.39 8.14 -4.46
C TYR A 156 24.72 6.73 -4.94
N VAL A 157 24.12 6.34 -6.05
CA VAL A 157 24.33 5.04 -6.70
C VAL A 157 24.67 5.22 -8.17
N SER A 158 25.48 4.30 -8.69
CA SER A 158 25.72 4.16 -10.11
C SER A 158 24.56 3.41 -10.75
N VAL A 159 23.93 4.02 -11.75
CA VAL A 159 22.85 3.42 -12.55
C VAL A 159 23.44 2.86 -13.83
N TYR A 160 23.01 1.66 -14.18
CA TYR A 160 23.42 0.92 -15.38
C TYR A 160 22.19 0.67 -16.27
N VAL A 161 22.40 0.48 -17.57
CA VAL A 161 21.35 0.20 -18.57
C VAL A 161 21.75 -1.05 -19.34
N SER A 162 20.80 -1.94 -19.61
CA SER A 162 21.05 -3.25 -20.26
C SER A 162 22.13 -4.06 -19.53
N ASP A 163 22.79 -5.03 -20.15
CA ASP A 163 23.94 -5.73 -19.53
C ASP A 163 25.25 -4.90 -19.54
N SER A 164 25.15 -3.57 -19.54
CA SER A 164 26.32 -2.68 -19.55
C SER A 164 27.10 -2.78 -18.24
N ILE A 165 28.42 -2.95 -18.39
CA ILE A 165 29.38 -2.87 -17.27
C ILE A 165 29.65 -1.41 -16.90
N VAL A 166 29.44 -0.48 -17.83
CA VAL A 166 29.68 0.97 -17.62
C VAL A 166 28.43 1.63 -17.08
N ALA A 167 28.56 2.31 -15.93
CA ALA A 167 27.49 3.11 -15.34
C ALA A 167 27.15 4.29 -16.26
N CYS A 168 25.87 4.46 -16.58
CA CYS A 168 25.42 5.54 -17.43
C CYS A 168 25.31 6.86 -16.66
N ARG A 169 24.92 6.83 -15.38
CA ARG A 169 24.69 8.02 -14.54
C ARG A 169 24.93 7.72 -13.07
N LYS A 170 25.26 8.75 -12.29
CA LYS A 170 25.10 8.74 -10.83
C LYS A 170 23.73 9.32 -10.48
N ALA A 171 22.99 8.65 -9.60
CA ALA A 171 21.66 9.07 -9.18
C ALA A 171 21.53 9.00 -7.65
N ILE A 172 20.64 9.82 -7.11
CA ILE A 172 20.19 9.77 -5.73
C ILE A 172 19.24 8.59 -5.57
N VAL A 173 19.38 7.84 -4.48
CA VAL A 173 18.41 6.83 -4.06
C VAL A 173 18.14 6.96 -2.56
N TYR A 174 16.89 6.72 -2.17
CA TYR A 174 16.48 6.66 -0.77
C TYR A 174 16.36 5.21 -0.32
N TYR A 175 17.04 4.78 0.72
CA TYR A 175 17.00 3.40 1.21
C TYR A 175 16.84 3.36 2.72
N TYR A 176 16.37 2.25 3.28
CA TYR A 176 16.25 2.11 4.72
C TYR A 176 17.49 1.43 5.29
N ASP A 177 18.09 2.02 6.32
CA ASP A 177 19.26 1.49 7.02
C ASP A 177 18.80 0.72 8.27
N PRO A 178 18.91 -0.62 8.30
CA PRO A 178 18.36 -1.45 9.37
C PRO A 178 19.18 -1.38 10.67
N PHE A 179 20.43 -0.93 10.63
CA PHE A 179 21.35 -0.97 11.78
C PHE A 179 21.52 0.37 12.49
N GLU A 180 21.03 1.46 11.91
CA GLU A 180 21.17 2.79 12.51
C GLU A 180 20.30 2.92 13.78
N LYS A 181 20.96 3.11 14.93
CA LYS A 181 20.29 3.37 16.21
C LYS A 181 19.74 4.79 16.22
N ARG A 182 18.42 4.95 16.21
CA ARG A 182 17.76 6.25 16.38
C ARG A 182 17.98 6.77 17.81
N VAL A 183 18.80 7.80 17.97
CA VAL A 183 18.98 8.48 19.25
C VAL A 183 17.69 9.17 19.64
N GLY A 184 17.08 8.78 20.77
CA GLY A 184 15.88 9.42 21.32
C GLY A 184 14.53 8.95 20.77
N ALA A 185 14.47 7.91 19.92
CA ALA A 185 13.20 7.36 19.48
C ALA A 185 12.65 6.36 20.52
N SER A 186 11.53 6.70 21.17
CA SER A 186 10.78 5.77 22.03
C SER A 186 9.94 4.75 21.25
N THR A 187 10.18 4.59 19.95
CA THR A 187 9.31 3.85 19.03
C THR A 187 10.04 2.72 18.33
N SER A 188 9.33 1.60 18.20
CA SER A 188 9.71 0.44 17.38
C SER A 188 10.13 0.89 15.98
N THR A 189 11.28 0.40 15.51
CA THR A 189 11.73 0.61 14.13
C THR A 189 10.66 0.14 13.12
N PRO A 190 10.43 0.86 12.01
CA PRO A 190 9.58 0.37 10.92
C PRO A 190 10.20 -0.81 10.15
N PHE A 191 11.44 -1.19 10.42
CA PHE A 191 12.05 -2.37 9.80
C PHE A 191 11.59 -3.66 10.48
N VAL A 192 11.08 -4.60 9.69
CA VAL A 192 10.58 -5.92 10.17
C VAL A 192 11.36 -7.09 9.59
N GLY A 193 12.44 -6.82 8.85
CA GLY A 193 13.28 -7.86 8.26
C GLY A 193 14.16 -8.58 9.31
N PRO A 194 14.58 -9.83 9.03
CA PRO A 194 14.20 -10.63 7.88
C PRO A 194 12.80 -11.25 8.10
N GLU A 195 11.92 -11.13 7.10
CA GLU A 195 10.59 -11.74 7.14
C GLU A 195 10.42 -12.70 5.96
N ASN A 196 9.85 -13.89 6.22
CA ASN A 196 9.61 -14.89 5.20
C ASN A 196 8.52 -14.46 4.23
N LEU A 197 8.61 -14.99 3.00
CA LEU A 197 7.71 -14.64 1.89
C LEU A 197 6.23 -14.84 2.25
N CYS A 198 5.90 -15.90 3.00
CA CYS A 198 4.53 -16.24 3.36
C CYS A 198 3.93 -15.27 4.41
N CYS A 199 4.71 -14.90 5.42
CA CYS A 199 4.33 -13.92 6.45
C CYS A 199 4.16 -12.54 5.83
N THR A 200 5.11 -12.11 4.99
CA THR A 200 4.98 -10.88 4.21
C THR A 200 3.71 -10.92 3.35
N ALA A 201 3.48 -12.01 2.61
CA ALA A 201 2.30 -12.15 1.76
C ALA A 201 0.98 -12.08 2.55
N LYS A 202 0.92 -12.70 3.74
CA LYS A 202 -0.26 -12.61 4.62
C LYS A 202 -0.55 -11.19 5.07
N HIS A 203 0.47 -10.43 5.46
CA HIS A 203 0.30 -9.02 5.80
C HIS A 203 -0.19 -8.23 4.57
N ILE A 204 0.46 -8.39 3.42
CA ILE A 204 0.05 -7.68 2.20
C ILE A 204 -1.39 -8.02 1.78
N ALA A 205 -1.80 -9.28 1.88
CA ALA A 205 -3.15 -9.72 1.50
C ALA A 205 -4.25 -9.16 2.43
N ARG A 206 -3.91 -8.81 3.69
CA ARG A 206 -4.89 -8.47 4.73
C ARG A 206 -4.86 -7.01 5.18
N SER A 207 -3.75 -6.31 4.97
CA SER A 207 -3.57 -4.93 5.44
C SER A 207 -4.18 -3.91 4.48
N PHE A 208 -4.72 -2.85 5.07
CA PHE A 208 -5.37 -1.73 4.38
C PHE A 208 -5.03 -0.43 5.10
N GLY A 209 -4.71 0.62 4.36
CA GLY A 209 -4.47 1.95 4.91
C GLY A 209 -5.16 3.03 4.10
N LEU A 210 -4.82 4.29 4.38
CA LEU A 210 -5.42 5.46 3.75
C LEU A 210 -5.32 5.45 2.22
N SER A 211 -4.24 4.87 1.68
CA SER A 211 -3.97 4.77 0.24
C SER A 211 -4.56 3.50 -0.38
N GLY A 212 -5.45 2.80 0.31
CA GLY A 212 -6.07 1.56 -0.14
C GLY A 212 -5.38 0.28 0.37
N PRO A 213 -5.71 -0.88 -0.21
CA PRO A 213 -5.18 -2.16 0.25
C PRO A 213 -3.70 -2.28 -0.09
N ASN A 214 -2.98 -3.06 0.72
CA ASN A 214 -1.55 -3.23 0.52
C ASN A 214 -1.22 -4.04 -0.75
N ARG A 215 -2.04 -5.03 -1.10
CA ARG A 215 -1.86 -5.83 -2.33
C ARG A 215 -1.78 -4.98 -3.61
N ASP A 216 -2.53 -3.88 -3.67
CA ASP A 216 -2.54 -3.02 -4.86
C ASP A 216 -1.19 -2.34 -5.05
N TYR A 217 -0.48 -2.03 -3.97
CA TYR A 217 0.89 -1.55 -4.05
C TYR A 217 1.82 -2.61 -4.65
N LEU A 218 1.69 -3.86 -4.21
CA LEU A 218 2.49 -4.98 -4.74
C LEU A 218 2.18 -5.24 -6.22
N TYR A 219 0.90 -5.26 -6.60
CA TYR A 219 0.49 -5.52 -7.98
C TYR A 219 0.87 -4.39 -8.93
N ARG A 220 0.71 -3.13 -8.52
CA ARG A 220 1.19 -1.98 -9.32
C ARG A 220 2.70 -2.01 -9.48
N LEU A 221 3.44 -2.36 -8.43
CA LEU A 221 4.88 -2.55 -8.52
C LEU A 221 5.21 -3.62 -9.56
N HIS A 222 4.66 -4.84 -9.42
CA HIS A 222 4.91 -5.93 -10.35
C HIS A 222 4.54 -5.59 -11.80
N GLU A 223 3.44 -4.88 -12.03
CA GLU A 223 3.02 -4.42 -13.35
C GLU A 223 3.98 -3.40 -13.98
N HIS A 224 4.52 -2.49 -13.19
CA HIS A 224 5.37 -1.40 -13.68
C HIS A 224 6.88 -1.70 -13.56
N LEU A 225 7.26 -2.85 -13.03
CA LEU A 225 8.65 -3.24 -12.98
C LEU A 225 9.17 -3.47 -14.41
N PRO A 226 10.30 -2.83 -14.80
CA PRO A 226 10.79 -2.96 -16.16
C PRO A 226 11.29 -4.36 -16.52
N MET A 227 11.74 -5.11 -15.51
CA MET A 227 12.26 -6.47 -15.62
C MET A 227 11.73 -7.31 -14.47
N SER A 228 11.57 -8.62 -14.71
CA SER A 228 11.15 -9.60 -13.71
C SER A 228 12.10 -9.59 -12.51
N ASP A 229 11.51 -9.62 -11.32
CA ASP A 229 12.21 -9.70 -10.05
C ASP A 229 11.68 -10.93 -9.32
N LYS A 230 12.49 -12.01 -9.28
CA LYS A 230 12.09 -13.32 -8.73
C LYS A 230 11.46 -13.19 -7.33
N TYR A 231 11.92 -12.25 -6.49
CA TYR A 231 11.33 -12.05 -5.17
C TYR A 231 9.91 -11.47 -5.25
N ILE A 232 9.70 -10.47 -6.12
CA ILE A 232 8.39 -9.84 -6.32
C ILE A 232 7.42 -10.80 -7.01
N ASP A 233 7.87 -11.53 -8.02
CA ASP A 233 7.05 -12.49 -8.76
C ASP A 233 6.51 -13.57 -7.81
N ASN A 234 7.39 -14.16 -6.99
CA ASN A 234 7.01 -15.14 -5.98
C ASN A 234 6.09 -14.55 -4.92
N LEU A 235 6.34 -13.31 -4.47
CA LEU A 235 5.48 -12.63 -3.49
C LEU A 235 4.07 -12.38 -4.03
N VAL A 236 3.96 -11.97 -5.31
CA VAL A 236 2.67 -11.81 -6.02
C VAL A 236 1.92 -13.12 -6.07
N GLU A 237 2.59 -14.21 -6.44
CA GLU A 237 1.99 -15.55 -6.45
C GLU A 237 1.51 -15.95 -5.05
N CYS A 238 2.31 -15.68 -4.01
CA CYS A 238 1.89 -15.95 -2.63
C CYS A 238 0.64 -15.18 -2.23
N VAL A 239 0.58 -13.88 -2.51
CA VAL A 239 -0.57 -13.05 -2.17
C VAL A 239 -1.80 -13.55 -2.92
N ARG A 240 -1.71 -13.79 -4.24
CA ARG A 240 -2.82 -14.32 -5.04
C ARG A 240 -3.33 -15.67 -4.53
N SER A 241 -2.42 -16.56 -4.11
CA SER A 241 -2.79 -17.85 -3.52
C SER A 241 -3.51 -17.69 -2.18
N ILE A 242 -3.07 -16.76 -1.32
CA ILE A 242 -3.79 -16.46 -0.07
C ILE A 242 -5.18 -15.90 -0.37
N GLU A 243 -5.30 -15.03 -1.38
CA GLU A 243 -6.59 -14.50 -1.83
C GLU A 243 -7.50 -15.55 -2.45
N SER A 244 -6.97 -16.59 -3.10
CA SER A 244 -7.80 -17.66 -3.66
C SER A 244 -8.27 -18.67 -2.61
N HIS A 245 -7.46 -18.93 -1.57
CA HIS A 245 -7.78 -19.88 -0.49
C HIS A 245 -8.58 -19.23 0.64
N TYR A 246 -8.32 -17.96 0.89
CA TYR A 246 -9.11 -17.10 1.74
C TYR A 246 -9.59 -15.93 0.86
N PRO A 247 -10.52 -16.17 -0.08
CA PRO A 247 -11.19 -15.07 -0.74
C PRO A 247 -11.77 -14.23 0.38
N MET A 248 -11.18 -13.05 0.58
CA MET A 248 -11.85 -12.01 1.35
C MET A 248 -13.19 -11.90 0.66
N ASN A 249 -14.22 -12.44 1.31
CA ASN A 249 -15.50 -12.76 0.68
C ASN A 249 -15.88 -11.63 -0.28
N ASN A 250 -16.45 -11.97 -1.43
CA ASN A 250 -17.12 -11.05 -2.36
C ASN A 250 -18.16 -10.12 -1.69
N SER A 251 -18.34 -10.19 -0.37
CA SER A 251 -18.86 -9.12 0.46
C SER A 251 -18.22 -7.78 0.09
N ILE A 252 -19.03 -6.88 -0.46
CA ILE A 252 -19.22 -5.47 -0.05
C ILE A 252 -17.98 -4.74 0.48
N GLN A 253 -17.34 -5.24 1.54
CA GLN A 253 -16.02 -4.85 2.03
C GLN A 253 -14.95 -4.76 0.91
N ALA A 254 -14.89 -5.68 -0.06
CA ALA A 254 -13.92 -5.61 -1.15
C ALA A 254 -14.16 -4.42 -2.10
N VAL A 255 -15.44 -4.09 -2.36
CA VAL A 255 -15.83 -2.97 -3.22
C VAL A 255 -15.67 -1.62 -2.51
N LEU A 256 -15.97 -1.56 -1.21
CA LEU A 256 -15.73 -0.40 -0.37
C LEU A 256 -14.24 -0.08 -0.16
N ARG A 257 -13.34 -1.01 -0.50
CA ARG A 257 -11.87 -0.86 -0.43
C ARG A 257 -11.24 -0.27 -1.71
N THR A 258 -12.05 0.12 -2.71
CA THR A 258 -11.59 0.86 -3.90
C THR A 258 -11.24 2.32 -3.54
N GLU A 259 -10.46 3.03 -4.35
CA GLU A 259 -10.17 4.47 -4.13
C GLU A 259 -11.35 5.36 -4.57
N GLU A 260 -12.20 4.90 -5.48
CA GLU A 260 -13.30 5.68 -6.04
C GLU A 260 -14.52 5.74 -5.11
N PHE A 261 -15.15 6.91 -5.05
CA PHE A 261 -16.43 7.15 -4.39
C PHE A 261 -17.12 8.34 -5.06
N LYS A 262 -18.45 8.36 -5.08
CA LYS A 262 -19.23 9.38 -5.82
C LYS A 262 -19.70 10.56 -4.96
N GLY A 263 -19.63 10.43 -3.63
CA GLY A 263 -20.05 11.49 -2.74
C GLY A 263 -19.52 11.39 -1.32
N THR A 264 -19.68 12.49 -0.60
CA THR A 264 -19.25 12.66 0.79
C THR A 264 -20.44 13.04 1.65
N ILE A 265 -20.61 12.35 2.77
CA ILE A 265 -21.64 12.62 3.77
C ILE A 265 -20.96 13.13 5.04
N PHE A 266 -21.28 14.35 5.45
CA PHE A 266 -20.79 14.95 6.68
C PHE A 266 -21.75 14.70 7.83
N ILE A 267 -21.20 14.24 8.95
CA ILE A 267 -21.96 13.82 10.12
C ILE A 267 -21.52 14.57 11.38
N ASP A 268 -22.41 14.68 12.35
CA ASP A 268 -22.07 15.24 13.65
C ASP A 268 -21.34 14.26 14.57
N GLN A 269 -20.80 14.80 15.67
CA GLN A 269 -20.05 14.03 16.65
C GLN A 269 -20.87 12.90 17.31
N GLY A 270 -22.19 13.06 17.43
CA GLY A 270 -23.08 12.04 17.99
C GLY A 270 -23.16 10.82 17.07
N ALA A 271 -23.28 11.06 15.76
CA ALA A 271 -23.21 10.03 14.73
C ALA A 271 -21.81 9.40 14.66
N THR A 272 -20.73 10.19 14.70
CA THR A 272 -19.35 9.67 14.75
C THR A 272 -19.15 8.71 15.92
N SER A 273 -19.55 9.13 17.12
CA SER A 273 -19.44 8.30 18.33
C SER A 273 -20.27 7.01 18.21
N ALA A 274 -21.47 7.09 17.63
CA ALA A 274 -22.33 5.94 17.42
C ALA A 274 -21.76 4.93 16.41
N LEU A 275 -21.10 5.43 15.35
CA LEU A 275 -20.40 4.59 14.38
C LEU A 275 -19.20 3.89 15.03
N SER A 276 -18.34 4.63 15.75
CA SER A 276 -17.10 4.10 16.32
C SER A 276 -17.28 3.17 17.53
N GLN A 277 -18.23 3.45 18.43
CA GLN A 277 -18.36 2.73 19.71
C GLN A 277 -19.45 1.65 19.73
N ARG A 278 -20.49 1.79 18.90
CA ARG A 278 -21.68 0.92 18.97
C ARG A 278 -21.95 0.16 17.69
N CYS A 279 -21.11 0.32 16.66
CA CYS A 279 -21.24 -0.29 15.34
C CYS A 279 -22.70 -0.23 14.83
N LYS A 280 -23.31 0.96 14.80
CA LYS A 280 -24.69 1.19 14.37
C LYS A 280 -24.76 1.67 12.92
N ASN A 281 -25.95 1.59 12.32
CA ASN A 281 -26.24 2.17 10.99
C ASN A 281 -26.12 3.70 11.02
N LEU A 282 -25.77 4.33 9.90
CA LEU A 282 -25.81 5.78 9.79
C LEU A 282 -27.26 6.24 9.58
N LEU A 283 -27.76 7.04 10.51
CA LEU A 283 -29.12 7.55 10.49
C LEU A 283 -29.17 8.99 9.95
N ALA A 284 -30.25 9.34 9.26
CA ALA A 284 -30.45 10.66 8.67
C ALA A 284 -30.34 11.82 9.68
N CYS A 285 -30.74 11.60 10.95
CA CYS A 285 -30.70 12.61 12.00
C CYS A 285 -29.28 13.12 12.31
N GLY A 286 -28.26 12.28 12.06
CA GLY A 286 -26.86 12.62 12.29
C GLY A 286 -26.15 13.28 11.11
N ILE A 287 -26.83 13.39 9.97
CA ILE A 287 -26.27 13.97 8.73
C ILE A 287 -26.45 15.49 8.76
N ARG A 288 -25.36 16.20 8.49
CA ARG A 288 -25.31 17.67 8.47
C ARG A 288 -25.18 18.24 7.07
N GLN A 289 -24.48 17.54 6.19
CA GLN A 289 -24.26 17.98 4.82
C GLN A 289 -23.97 16.78 3.90
N VAL A 290 -24.33 16.91 2.63
CA VAL A 290 -24.05 15.91 1.58
C VAL A 290 -23.46 16.62 0.36
N CYS A 291 -22.32 16.14 -0.11
CA CYS A 291 -21.60 16.62 -1.29
C CYS A 291 -21.49 15.51 -2.35
N GLY A 292 -21.51 15.89 -3.63
CA GLY A 292 -21.51 14.96 -4.76
C GLY A 292 -22.91 14.51 -5.17
N GLU A 293 -23.00 13.84 -6.32
CA GLU A 293 -24.23 13.25 -6.86
C GLU A 293 -24.05 11.73 -6.96
N PHE A 294 -24.98 10.99 -6.35
CA PHE A 294 -24.90 9.54 -6.25
C PHE A 294 -26.29 8.94 -6.08
N GLU A 295 -26.45 7.71 -6.56
CA GLU A 295 -27.69 6.93 -6.49
C GLU A 295 -27.58 5.85 -5.39
N PRO A 296 -28.69 5.17 -5.04
CA PRO A 296 -28.61 3.97 -4.22
C PRO A 296 -27.59 2.97 -4.77
N ASP A 297 -26.87 2.29 -3.88
CA ASP A 297 -25.76 1.38 -4.15
C ASP A 297 -24.47 2.01 -4.69
N ASP A 298 -24.38 3.33 -4.77
CA ASP A 298 -23.11 4.02 -4.98
C ASP A 298 -22.29 4.14 -3.69
N ILE A 299 -20.96 4.18 -3.86
CA ILE A 299 -20.03 4.27 -2.74
C ILE A 299 -19.87 5.74 -2.31
N VAL A 300 -20.00 5.97 -1.01
CA VAL A 300 -19.83 7.28 -0.36
C VAL A 300 -18.85 7.20 0.80
N VAL A 301 -18.19 8.31 1.09
CA VAL A 301 -17.35 8.46 2.29
C VAL A 301 -18.07 9.28 3.34
N VAL A 302 -17.88 8.92 4.61
CA VAL A 302 -18.49 9.57 5.76
C VAL A 302 -17.42 10.35 6.51
N VAL A 303 -17.65 11.64 6.73
CA VAL A 303 -16.68 12.57 7.31
C VAL A 303 -17.26 13.21 8.56
N ASP A 304 -16.49 13.26 9.63
CA ASP A 304 -16.85 14.01 10.83
C ASP A 304 -16.72 15.52 10.55
N CYS A 305 -17.80 16.28 10.73
CA CYS A 305 -17.84 17.70 10.36
C CYS A 305 -16.97 18.61 11.25
N HIS A 306 -16.55 18.14 12.42
CA HIS A 306 -15.73 18.93 13.35
C HIS A 306 -14.24 18.68 13.10
N THR A 307 -13.85 17.42 12.93
CA THR A 307 -12.45 17.03 12.75
C THR A 307 -12.01 16.96 11.29
N ASN A 308 -12.96 17.00 10.35
CA ASN A 308 -12.76 16.75 8.91
C ASN A 308 -12.05 15.41 8.62
N LYS A 309 -12.14 14.44 9.54
CA LYS A 309 -11.59 13.09 9.34
C LYS A 309 -12.63 12.20 8.71
N VAL A 310 -12.16 11.35 7.79
CA VAL A 310 -12.98 10.25 7.26
C VAL A 310 -13.17 9.23 8.36
N VAL A 311 -14.43 8.92 8.67
CA VAL A 311 -14.84 7.98 9.73
C VAL A 311 -15.24 6.64 9.14
N ALA A 312 -15.78 6.64 7.93
CA ALA A 312 -16.26 5.42 7.29
C ALA A 312 -16.34 5.55 5.76
N LYS A 313 -16.46 4.41 5.08
CA LYS A 313 -16.80 4.30 3.66
C LYS A 313 -17.86 3.23 3.48
N GLY A 314 -18.93 3.52 2.74
CA GLY A 314 -20.10 2.64 2.67
C GLY A 314 -20.92 2.82 1.41
N PHE A 315 -21.84 1.88 1.17
CA PHE A 315 -22.83 2.00 0.11
C PHE A 315 -24.02 2.81 0.59
N SER A 316 -24.43 3.81 -0.19
CA SER A 316 -25.64 4.55 0.11
C SER A 316 -26.88 3.71 -0.16
N ASN A 317 -27.86 3.73 0.75
CA ASN A 317 -29.18 3.17 0.51
C ASN A 317 -30.13 4.17 -0.19
N PHE A 318 -29.74 5.44 -0.29
CA PHE A 318 -30.55 6.53 -0.85
C PHE A 318 -29.75 7.38 -1.84
N SER A 319 -30.46 8.05 -2.76
CA SER A 319 -29.84 9.06 -3.63
C SER A 319 -29.38 10.28 -2.82
N SER A 320 -28.39 11.02 -3.33
CA SER A 320 -27.98 12.33 -2.81
C SER A 320 -29.19 13.27 -2.65
N CYS A 321 -30.12 13.26 -3.62
CA CYS A 321 -31.34 14.06 -3.61
C CYS A 321 -32.25 13.72 -2.43
N ASP A 322 -32.43 12.44 -2.15
CA ASP A 322 -33.31 12.00 -1.06
C ASP A 322 -32.68 12.22 0.31
N ILE A 323 -31.37 11.99 0.46
CA ILE A 323 -30.66 12.28 1.71
C ILE A 323 -30.76 13.76 2.07
N ARG A 324 -30.61 14.67 1.10
CA ARG A 324 -30.75 16.12 1.34
C ARG A 324 -32.14 16.51 1.86
N LYS A 325 -33.19 15.75 1.52
CA LYS A 325 -34.55 16.00 2.04
C LYS A 325 -34.70 15.53 3.47
N ILE A 326 -34.07 14.40 3.82
CA ILE A 326 -34.23 13.76 5.15
C ILE A 326 -33.12 14.12 6.15
N GLN A 327 -32.03 14.78 5.73
CA GLN A 327 -30.89 15.11 6.59
C GLN A 327 -31.32 15.93 7.82
N GLY A 328 -30.81 15.58 8.99
CA GLY A 328 -31.12 16.22 10.27
C GLY A 328 -32.53 15.93 10.81
N LYS A 329 -33.37 15.15 10.11
CA LYS A 329 -34.73 14.83 10.54
C LYS A 329 -34.79 13.57 11.39
N ASN A 330 -35.81 13.48 12.23
CA ASN A 330 -36.10 12.30 13.04
C ASN A 330 -37.00 11.30 12.30
N SER A 331 -37.06 10.07 12.78
CA SER A 331 -37.78 8.97 12.09
C SER A 331 -39.28 9.21 11.89
N LYS A 332 -39.92 10.08 12.69
CA LYS A 332 -41.37 10.39 12.55
C LYS A 332 -41.64 11.31 11.35
N THR A 333 -40.76 12.28 11.12
CA THR A 333 -40.88 13.23 10.00
C THR A 333 -40.51 12.59 8.66
N ILE A 334 -39.57 11.65 8.66
CA ILE A 334 -39.08 10.97 7.44
C ILE A 334 -40.18 10.11 6.77
N CYS A 335 -40.98 9.40 7.55
CA CYS A 335 -42.08 8.57 7.02
C CYS A 335 -43.17 9.38 6.30
N GLN A 336 -43.36 10.65 6.65
CA GLN A 336 -44.35 11.52 6.01
C GLN A 336 -43.88 12.03 4.64
N GLU A 337 -42.57 12.23 4.47
CA GLU A 337 -41.98 12.76 3.23
C GLU A 337 -41.71 11.67 2.18
N LEU A 338 -41.38 10.45 2.59
CA LEU A 338 -41.10 9.34 1.67
C LEU A 338 -42.37 8.61 1.18
N ASN A 339 -43.46 8.60 1.95
CA ASN A 339 -44.71 7.91 1.60
C ASN A 339 -45.56 8.61 0.52
N GLN A 340 -45.12 9.74 -0.04
CA GLN A 340 -45.82 10.38 -1.16
C GLN A 340 -45.52 9.73 -2.52
N ARG A 341 -44.70 8.67 -2.59
CA ARG A 341 -44.28 8.02 -3.85
C ARG A 341 -44.64 6.55 -4.04
N THR A 342 -45.34 5.89 -3.11
CA THR A 342 -45.64 4.45 -3.25
C THR A 342 -46.95 4.18 -3.98
N GLN A 343 -46.87 3.98 -5.30
CA GLN A 343 -47.72 3.06 -6.06
C GLN A 343 -46.81 2.14 -6.92
N PRO A 344 -47.19 0.88 -7.15
CA PRO A 344 -46.27 -0.24 -7.13
C PRO A 344 -45.81 -0.66 -8.52
N VAL A 345 -44.52 -0.98 -8.67
CA VAL A 345 -44.04 -1.81 -9.78
C VAL A 345 -42.99 -2.76 -9.23
N LEU A 346 -43.39 -4.03 -9.13
CA LEU A 346 -42.60 -5.24 -8.86
C LEU A 346 -42.10 -5.46 -7.42
N ASN A 347 -42.75 -6.43 -6.77
CA ASN A 347 -42.24 -7.17 -5.62
C ASN A 347 -40.90 -7.84 -5.94
N LEU A 348 -39.84 -7.44 -5.25
CA LEU A 348 -38.74 -8.34 -4.90
C LEU A 348 -38.47 -8.19 -3.41
N SER A 349 -38.54 -9.33 -2.72
CA SER A 349 -38.36 -9.50 -1.29
C SER A 349 -37.01 -8.95 -0.82
N ILE A 350 -37.01 -7.83 -0.09
CA ILE A 350 -35.83 -7.34 0.64
C ILE A 350 -36.13 -7.37 2.14
N PRO A 351 -35.30 -8.02 2.97
CA PRO A 351 -35.52 -8.07 4.41
C PRO A 351 -35.25 -6.70 5.04
N SER A 352 -36.29 -6.17 5.71
CA SER A 352 -36.24 -5.19 6.80
C SER A 352 -35.33 -3.95 6.65
N GLN A 353 -35.50 -3.13 5.62
CA GLN A 353 -34.92 -1.78 5.65
C GLN A 353 -35.82 -0.85 6.46
N THR A 354 -35.34 -0.36 7.60
CA THR A 354 -36.04 0.69 8.33
C THR A 354 -35.84 2.04 7.59
N PRO A 355 -36.87 2.90 7.49
CA PRO A 355 -36.90 4.04 6.53
C PRO A 355 -35.91 5.19 6.81
N HIS A 356 -34.96 5.02 7.73
CA HIS A 356 -34.05 6.07 8.21
C HIS A 356 -32.57 5.65 8.18
N GLU A 357 -32.25 4.44 7.68
CA GLU A 357 -30.90 3.91 7.56
C GLU A 357 -30.24 4.32 6.23
N VAL A 358 -29.45 5.38 6.27
CA VAL A 358 -28.81 5.95 5.06
C VAL A 358 -27.65 5.08 4.57
N VAL A 359 -26.86 4.53 5.49
CA VAL A 359 -25.83 3.52 5.18
C VAL A 359 -25.96 2.40 6.21
N SER A 360 -26.16 1.18 5.72
CA SER A 360 -26.24 0.00 6.58
C SER A 360 -24.85 -0.43 7.05
N LYS A 361 -24.76 -0.88 8.31
CA LYS A 361 -23.54 -1.39 8.94
C LYS A 361 -22.93 -2.55 8.17
N SER A 362 -23.76 -3.47 7.66
CA SER A 362 -23.27 -4.59 6.84
C SER A 362 -22.71 -4.14 5.49
N ARG A 363 -22.96 -2.87 5.13
CA ARG A 363 -22.57 -2.21 3.88
C ARG A 363 -21.58 -1.06 4.06
N MET A 364 -20.79 -1.09 5.14
CA MET A 364 -19.86 -0.03 5.52
C MET A 364 -18.57 -0.58 6.14
N ILE A 365 -17.47 0.14 5.93
CA ILE A 365 -16.18 -0.04 6.60
C ILE A 365 -15.91 1.21 7.43
N LEU A 366 -15.54 1.05 8.70
CA LEU A 366 -15.05 2.14 9.53
C LEU A 366 -13.55 2.33 9.27
N LEU A 367 -13.10 3.59 9.17
CA LEU A 367 -11.73 3.96 8.83
C LEU A 367 -11.00 4.63 10.01
#